data_AF-A0A0B3AI00-F1
#
_entry.id   AF-A0A0B3AI00-F1
#
_cell.length_a   1.000
_cell.length_b   1.000
_cell.length_c   1.000
_cell.angle_alpha   90.00
_cell.angle_beta   90.00
_cell.angle_gamma   90.00
#
_symmetry.space_group_name_H-M   'P 1'
#
loop_
_entity.id
_entity.type
_entity.pdbx_description
1 polymer ?
#
loop_
_entity_poly.entity_id
_entity_poly.type
_entity_poly.pdbx_seq_one_letter_code
_entity_poly.pdbx_strand_id
1 'polypeptide(L)' 'MVEETLSKMGEVISIGQLKRVLPKQVMHQTLMAVIDYLEYSGKIVVDEDKVLWTFKPQSKLKGMKGLIVR' A
#
# COMPACT_ATOMS: atom_id res chain seq x y z
N MET A 1 -2.80 -7.05 8.66
CA MET A 1 -2.70 -8.28 7.83
C MET A 1 -2.24 -7.95 6.41
N VAL A 2 -3.08 -7.38 5.52
CA VAL A 2 -2.63 -7.01 4.15
C VAL A 2 -1.73 -5.77 4.17
N GLU A 3 -2.18 -4.72 4.87
CA GLU A 3 -1.46 -3.45 5.01
C GLU A 3 -0.08 -3.64 5.66
N GLU A 4 0.00 -4.44 6.72
CA GLU A 4 1.26 -4.79 7.39
C GLU A 4 2.20 -5.63 6.51
N THR A 5 1.67 -6.59 5.73
CA THR A 5 2.49 -7.40 4.82
C THR A 5 3.08 -6.52 3.71
N LEU A 6 2.28 -5.63 3.12
CA LEU A 6 2.75 -4.67 2.11
C LEU A 6 3.77 -3.67 2.68
N SER A 7 3.50 -3.13 3.88
CA SER A 7 4.41 -2.21 4.55
C SER A 7 5.76 -2.84 4.93
N LYS A 8 5.81 -4.16 5.17
CA LYS A 8 7.05 -4.87 5.53
C LYS A 8 7.89 -5.28 4.33
N MET A 9 7.28 -5.57 3.19
CA MET A 9 8.01 -6.02 2.00
C MET A 9 8.80 -4.88 1.35
N GLY A 10 8.23 -3.67 1.27
CA GLY A 10 8.92 -2.50 0.68
C GLY A 10 9.29 -2.63 -0.80
N GLU A 11 8.87 -3.71 -1.45
CA GLU A 11 9.16 -4.06 -2.85
C GLU A 11 7.86 -4.18 -3.65
N VAL A 12 8.00 -4.15 -4.98
CA VAL A 12 6.88 -4.38 -5.91
C VAL A 12 6.51 -5.86 -5.88
N ILE A 13 5.24 -6.18 -5.59
CA ILE A 13 4.75 -7.56 -5.54
C ILE A 13 3.52 -7.75 -6.42
N SER A 14 3.39 -8.89 -7.09
CA SER A 14 2.15 -9.22 -7.80
C SER A 14 1.00 -9.57 -6.84
N ILE A 15 -0.24 -9.30 -7.24
CA ILE A 15 -1.45 -9.70 -6.48
C ILE A 15 -1.45 -11.21 -6.18
N GLY A 16 -1.01 -12.03 -7.13
CA GLY A 16 -0.89 -13.48 -6.97
C GLY A 16 0.12 -13.89 -5.91
N GLN A 17 1.29 -13.24 -5.87
CA GLN A 17 2.29 -13.46 -4.83
C GLN A 17 1.81 -12.93 -3.48
N LEU A 18 1.17 -11.75 -3.45
CA LEU A 18 0.60 -11.18 -2.23
C LEU A 18 -0.36 -12.18 -1.58
N LYS A 19 -1.25 -12.79 -2.36
CA LYS A 19 -2.19 -13.81 -1.86
C LYS A 19 -1.51 -15.04 -1.23
N ARG A 20 -0.30 -15.41 -1.70
CA ARG A 20 0.50 -16.53 -1.16
C ARG A 20 1.26 -16.17 0.11
N VAL A 21 1.70 -14.92 0.24
CA VAL A 21 2.50 -14.43 1.37
C VAL A 21 1.62 -14.03 2.56
N LEU A 22 0.33 -13.78 2.33
CA LEU A 22 -0.59 -13.44 3.42
C LEU A 22 -0.65 -14.56 4.47
N PRO A 23 -0.64 -14.22 5.77
CA PRO A 23 -0.65 -15.20 6.86
C PRO A 23 -1.95 -16.00 6.94
N LYS A 24 -3.02 -15.53 6.30
CA LYS A 24 -4.29 -16.24 6.13
C LYS A 24 -4.73 -16.12 4.68
N GLN A 25 -5.30 -17.19 4.14
CA GLN A 25 -5.90 -17.13 2.82
C GLN A 25 -7.13 -16.24 2.83
N VAL A 26 -7.08 -15.18 2.03
CA VAL A 26 -8.18 -14.24 1.82
C VAL A 26 -8.84 -14.56 0.49
N MET A 27 -10.18 -14.46 0.44
CA MET A 27 -10.92 -14.57 -0.81
C MET A 27 -10.47 -13.50 -1.80
N HIS A 28 -10.44 -13.83 -3.08
CA HIS A 28 -9.94 -12.90 -4.10
C HIS A 28 -10.73 -11.59 -4.12
N GLN A 29 -12.06 -11.65 -4.06
CA GLN A 29 -12.93 -10.47 -4.00
C GLN A 29 -12.61 -9.56 -2.81
N THR A 30 -12.39 -10.14 -1.62
CA THR A 30 -12.03 -9.38 -0.42
C THR A 30 -10.65 -8.75 -0.55
N LEU A 31 -9.69 -9.46 -1.16
CA LEU A 31 -8.36 -8.90 -1.42
C LEU A 31 -8.43 -7.72 -2.39
N MET A 32 -9.25 -7.82 -3.44
CA MET A 32 -9.46 -6.72 -4.40
C MET A 32 -10.08 -5.51 -3.71
N ALA A 33 -11.14 -5.69 -2.92
CA ALA A 33 -11.77 -4.60 -2.17
C ALA A 33 -10.80 -3.88 -1.21
N VAL A 34 -9.88 -4.64 -0.59
CA VAL A 34 -8.82 -4.05 0.25
C VAL A 34 -7.80 -3.28 -0.57
N ILE A 35 -7.40 -3.80 -1.73
CA ILE A 35 -6.47 -3.12 -2.64
C ILE A 35 -7.09 -1.82 -3.16
N ASP A 36 -8.33 -1.86 -3.64
CA ASP A 36 -9.07 -0.67 -4.10
C ASP A 36 -9.11 0.40 -3.00
N TYR A 37 -9.40 0.00 -1.76
CA TYR A 37 -9.41 0.91 -0.63
C TYR A 37 -8.03 1.51 -0.33
N LEU A 38 -6.97 0.70 -0.38
CA LEU A 38 -5.60 1.15 -0.10
C LEU A 38 -5.08 2.08 -1.21
N GLU A 39 -5.44 1.81 -2.46
CA GLU A 39 -5.12 2.66 -3.61
C GLU A 39 -5.87 3.99 -3.50
N TYR A 40 -7.18 3.94 -3.24
CA TYR A 40 -7.98 5.14 -2.98
C TYR A 40 -7.45 5.97 -1.81
N SER A 41 -6.96 5.33 -0.75
CA SER A 41 -6.32 5.99 0.39
C SER A 41 -4.92 6.54 0.08
N GLY A 42 -4.37 6.32 -1.12
CA GLY A 42 -3.03 6.75 -1.53
C GLY A 42 -1.91 6.03 -0.78
N LYS A 43 -2.19 4.85 -0.20
CA LYS A 43 -1.19 4.09 0.56
C LYS A 43 -0.35 3.18 -0.33
N ILE A 44 -0.93 2.74 -1.43
CA ILE A 44 -0.31 1.88 -2.43
C ILE A 44 -0.51 2.46 -3.83
N VAL A 45 0.28 1.96 -4.76
CA VAL A 45 0.10 2.17 -6.19
C VAL A 45 -0.06 0.79 -6.83
N VAL A 46 -1.04 0.66 -7.72
CA VAL A 46 -1.31 -0.57 -8.48
C VAL A 46 -1.02 -0.32 -9.95
N ASP A 47 -0.28 -1.23 -10.60
CA ASP A 47 0.05 -1.17 -12.02
C ASP A 47 0.15 -2.59 -12.59
N GLU A 48 -0.61 -2.93 -13.64
CA GLU A 48 -0.61 -4.26 -14.29
C GLU A 48 -0.48 -5.45 -13.32
N ASP A 49 -1.39 -5.56 -12.33
CA ASP A 49 -1.40 -6.59 -11.26
C ASP A 49 -0.23 -6.55 -10.26
N LYS A 50 0.61 -5.52 -10.30
CA LYS A 50 1.67 -5.26 -9.33
C LYS A 50 1.23 -4.21 -8.34
N VAL A 51 1.57 -4.43 -7.07
CA VAL A 51 1.26 -3.55 -5.95
C VAL A 51 2.57 -3.08 -5.34
N LEU A 52 2.68 -1.76 -5.17
CA LEU A 52 3.79 -1.12 -4.49
C LEU A 52 3.29 -0.33 -3.28
N TRP A 53 3.93 -0.55 -2.12
CA TRP A 53 3.67 0.25 -0.93
C TRP A 53 4.41 1.58 -0.98
N THR A 54 3.67 2.69 -1.01
CA THR A 54 4.23 4.05 -1.13
C THR A 54 4.01 4.90 0.12
N PHE A 55 3.15 4.46 1.03
CA PHE A 55 2.85 5.19 2.26
C PHE A 55 4.06 5.27 3.20
N LYS A 56 4.52 6.49 3.46
CA LYS A 56 5.47 6.79 4.54
C LYS A 56 4.78 7.60 5.64
N PRO A 57 4.50 7.01 6.82
CA PRO A 57 3.82 7.71 7.92
C PRO A 57 4.66 8.87 8.50
N GLN A 58 5.99 8.80 8.37
CA GLN A 58 6.87 9.95 8.63
C GLN A 58 6.89 10.88 7.42
N SER A 59 5.79 11.60 7.25
CA SER A 59 5.81 12.80 6.42
C SER A 59 6.78 13.79 7.09
N LYS A 60 7.93 14.05 6.45
CA LYS A 60 8.93 15.07 6.87
C LYS A 60 8.33 16.49 6.98
N LEU A 61 7.04 16.64 6.71
CA LEU A 61 6.27 17.87 6.80
C LEU A 61 6.09 18.39 8.24
N LYS A 62 6.29 17.55 9.28
CA LYS A 62 6.25 18.05 10.68
C LYS A 62 7.36 19.06 11.02
N GLY A 63 8.38 19.22 10.17
CA GLY A 63 9.47 20.18 10.35
C GLY A 63 9.41 21.45 9.51
N MET A 64 8.54 21.54 8.49
CA MET A 64 8.52 22.69 7.58
C MET A 64 7.39 23.67 7.93
N LYS A 65 7.52 24.34 9.09
CA LYS A 65 6.82 25.60 9.34
C LYS A 65 7.43 26.65 8.41
N GLY A 66 6.76 27.00 7.30
CA GLY A 66 7.15 28.21 6.54
C GLY A 66 7.07 28.15 5.01
N LEU A 67 6.46 27.15 4.39
CA LEU A 67 6.24 27.21 2.94
C LEU A 67 4.99 28.05 2.64
N ILE A 68 5.21 29.34 2.42
CA ILE A 68 4.26 30.22 1.74
C ILE A 68 4.23 29.75 0.29
N VAL A 69 3.18 29.03 -0.09
CA VAL A 69 2.91 28.76 -1.50
C VAL A 69 2.40 30.07 -2.10
N ARG A 70 3.24 30.73 -2.90
CA ARG A 70 2.84 31.85 -3.75
C ARG A 70 2.28 31.34 -5.06
#